data_AF-A0A6H9QBX5-F1
#
_entry.id   AF-A0A6H9QBX5-F1
#
_cell.length_a   1.000
_cell.length_b   1.000
_cell.length_c   1.000
_cell.angle_alpha   90.00
_cell.angle_beta   90.00
_cell.angle_gamma   90.00
#
_symmetry.space_group_name_H-M   'P 1'
#
loop_
_entity.id
_entity.type
_entity.pdbx_description
1 polymer ?
#
loop_
_entity_poly.entity_id
_entity_poly.type
_entity_poly.pdbx_seq_one_letter_code
_entity_poly.pdbx_strand_id
1 'polypeptide(L)'
;MKEILRHIVWMTILVSWALLSASCRGGEVSYTDEVQPDDDTAILVLRTGLLDQTRASDRVNDAVDNSVEYMYTLRIVILHENGTVEHNMYIDFGEIPQTECYRIFKVTRNETKKIYLIANEENASTDLHEQLETLTTGNTTFASIVDNFVFIPDYKNPIPMSSVYDVPVKAENLVEREFYLVRAATKFAFRFTNKRKSKVSIDAIHISDIAGATYLIPHKREPLFMSFDDESLYWINWLKKVADESQQSPDDVELADKRGWIQAYDIPSETSHQEVTVNGPLEVPSMTGDQPGKAVFPVFYLPESKKLKAGSATYGEQEYTLKLDMSENGKELSFTKTFPNLKALFRNTHVLVDITFTEKDEVKVQVVPYAEVILEPEFGLKPETKN
;
A
#
# COMPACT_ATOMS: atom_id res chain seq x y z
N MET A 1 -29.12 21.11 -9.36
CA MET A 1 -30.16 20.11 -9.71
C MET A 1 -30.35 19.98 -11.25
N LYS A 2 -29.23 19.92 -11.99
CA LYS A 2 -29.18 19.63 -13.44
C LYS A 2 -27.91 18.86 -13.85
N GLU A 3 -27.20 18.30 -12.87
CA GLU A 3 -25.96 17.51 -13.04
C GLU A 3 -26.05 16.13 -12.37
N ILE A 4 -27.21 15.76 -11.80
CA ILE A 4 -27.43 14.44 -11.17
C ILE A 4 -28.00 13.42 -12.19
N LEU A 5 -28.28 13.85 -13.42
CA LEU A 5 -28.91 13.01 -14.45
C LEU A 5 -27.92 12.53 -15.55
N ARG A 6 -26.61 12.69 -15.34
CA ARG A 6 -25.58 12.23 -16.31
C ARG A 6 -24.79 10.99 -15.85
N HIS A 7 -25.07 10.47 -14.66
CA HIS A 7 -24.40 9.28 -14.10
C HIS A 7 -25.27 8.03 -14.01
N ILE A 8 -26.55 8.09 -14.43
CA ILE A 8 -27.47 6.94 -14.45
C ILE A 8 -27.60 6.32 -15.86
N VAL A 9 -26.96 6.90 -16.89
CA VAL A 9 -27.07 6.43 -18.29
C VAL A 9 -25.84 5.62 -18.76
N TRP A 10 -24.77 5.54 -17.96
CA TRP A 10 -23.57 4.75 -18.30
C TRP A 10 -23.52 3.34 -17.68
N MET A 11 -24.45 3.01 -16.77
CA MET A 11 -24.53 1.69 -16.11
C MET A 11 -25.46 0.69 -16.83
N THR A 12 -26.01 1.04 -18.00
CA THR A 12 -26.95 0.18 -18.74
C THR A 12 -26.57 -0.09 -20.20
N ILE A 13 -25.36 0.28 -20.67
CA ILE A 13 -24.95 0.11 -22.08
C ILE A 13 -23.67 -0.75 -22.26
N LEU A 14 -23.34 -1.63 -21.32
CA LEU A 14 -22.21 -2.57 -21.47
C LEU A 14 -22.57 -4.05 -21.28
N VAL A 15 -23.84 -4.41 -21.52
CA VAL A 15 -24.31 -5.83 -21.57
C VAL A 15 -24.86 -6.20 -22.95
N SER A 16 -24.63 -5.39 -24.00
CA SER A 16 -25.32 -5.61 -25.29
C SER A 16 -24.41 -5.64 -26.53
N TRP A 17 -23.12 -5.94 -26.40
CA TRP A 17 -22.22 -6.04 -27.56
C TRP A 17 -21.32 -7.30 -27.55
N ALA A 18 -21.90 -8.44 -27.16
CA ALA A 18 -21.35 -9.73 -27.53
C ALA A 18 -22.52 -10.69 -27.74
N LEU A 19 -23.09 -10.66 -28.94
CA LEU A 19 -23.84 -11.74 -29.60
C LEU A 19 -24.52 -11.12 -30.82
N LEU A 20 -23.92 -11.29 -32.00
CA LEU A 20 -24.65 -11.47 -33.27
C LEU A 20 -23.65 -11.64 -34.41
N SER A 21 -23.33 -12.90 -34.73
CA SER A 21 -23.15 -13.30 -36.12
C SER A 21 -23.45 -14.80 -36.27
N ALA A 22 -24.73 -15.15 -36.26
CA ALA A 22 -25.26 -16.27 -37.05
C ALA A 22 -26.79 -16.17 -37.20
N SER A 23 -27.18 -15.89 -38.45
CA SER A 23 -28.41 -16.33 -39.13
C SER A 23 -29.79 -15.77 -38.72
N CYS A 24 -30.41 -15.15 -39.73
CA CYS A 24 -31.84 -14.95 -39.92
C CYS A 24 -32.65 -16.23 -39.63
N ARG A 25 -33.81 -16.13 -38.96
CA ARG A 25 -35.17 -15.95 -39.54
C ARG A 25 -36.22 -16.18 -38.44
N GLY A 26 -37.31 -15.41 -38.51
CA GLY A 26 -38.33 -15.22 -37.47
C GLY A 26 -38.89 -16.44 -36.74
N GLY A 27 -39.24 -16.19 -35.49
CA GLY A 27 -40.10 -17.01 -34.63
C GLY A 27 -40.05 -16.43 -33.22
N GLU A 28 -41.21 -16.07 -32.66
CA GLU A 28 -41.34 -15.72 -31.23
C GLU A 28 -40.71 -16.81 -30.37
N VAL A 29 -39.80 -16.44 -29.47
CA VAL A 29 -39.28 -17.36 -28.45
C VAL A 29 -39.62 -16.76 -27.09
N SER A 30 -40.54 -17.45 -26.42
CA SER A 30 -40.79 -17.35 -24.99
C SER A 30 -39.47 -17.43 -24.22
N TYR A 31 -39.37 -16.77 -23.07
CA TYR A 31 -38.39 -17.11 -22.05
C TYR A 31 -38.61 -18.56 -21.60
N THR A 32 -38.11 -19.51 -22.38
CA THR A 32 -37.83 -20.84 -21.87
C THR A 32 -36.56 -20.71 -21.06
N ASP A 33 -36.69 -21.15 -19.81
CA ASP A 33 -35.64 -21.60 -18.92
C ASP A 33 -34.77 -22.62 -19.67
N GLU A 34 -33.87 -22.13 -20.54
CA GLU A 34 -32.82 -22.96 -21.11
C GLU A 34 -31.87 -23.26 -19.96
N VAL A 35 -32.01 -24.46 -19.41
CA VAL A 35 -31.03 -25.10 -18.54
C VAL A 35 -29.68 -24.96 -19.24
N GLN A 36 -28.90 -23.95 -18.82
CA GLN A 36 -27.50 -23.87 -19.18
C GLN A 36 -26.89 -25.22 -18.79
N PRO A 37 -26.04 -25.82 -19.64
CA PRO A 37 -25.35 -27.03 -19.25
C PRO A 37 -24.70 -26.77 -17.89
N ASP A 38 -24.76 -27.78 -17.02
CA ASP A 38 -24.15 -27.79 -15.68
C ASP A 38 -22.63 -27.76 -15.83
N ASP A 39 -22.13 -26.65 -16.35
CA ASP A 39 -20.72 -26.39 -16.60
C ASP A 39 -20.17 -26.01 -15.23
N ASP A 40 -19.23 -26.78 -14.68
CA ASP A 40 -18.70 -26.70 -13.30
C ASP A 40 -17.93 -25.38 -13.02
N THR A 41 -18.43 -24.24 -13.50
CA THR A 41 -17.76 -22.94 -13.56
C THR A 41 -18.68 -21.80 -13.10
N ALA A 42 -18.08 -20.80 -12.49
CA ALA A 42 -18.70 -19.57 -12.01
C ALA A 42 -18.01 -18.36 -12.65
N ILE A 43 -18.70 -17.23 -12.66
CA ILE A 43 -18.12 -15.94 -12.99
C ILE A 43 -17.54 -15.32 -11.73
N LEU A 44 -16.23 -15.10 -11.71
CA LEU A 44 -15.55 -14.31 -10.68
C LEU A 44 -15.38 -12.88 -11.19
N VAL A 45 -16.05 -11.94 -10.54
CA VAL A 45 -15.83 -10.51 -10.73
C VAL A 45 -14.81 -10.04 -9.70
N LEU A 46 -13.63 -9.66 -10.20
CA LEU A 46 -12.47 -9.29 -9.41
C LEU A 46 -12.24 -7.78 -9.51
N ARG A 47 -12.33 -7.09 -8.38
CA ARG A 47 -11.99 -5.67 -8.23
C ARG A 47 -10.73 -5.55 -7.38
N THR A 48 -9.66 -4.99 -7.92
CA THR A 48 -8.47 -4.65 -7.13
C THR A 48 -8.44 -3.16 -6.84
N GLY A 49 -7.90 -2.80 -5.68
CA GLY A 49 -7.63 -1.42 -5.30
C GLY A 49 -6.36 -1.29 -4.46
N LEU A 50 -5.79 -0.09 -4.43
CA LEU A 50 -4.82 0.29 -3.42
C LEU A 50 -5.54 0.63 -2.10
N LEU A 51 -4.83 0.52 -0.98
CA LEU A 51 -5.41 0.82 0.33
C LEU A 51 -5.79 2.30 0.47
N ASP A 52 -4.99 3.18 -0.12
CA ASP A 52 -5.13 4.63 0.02
C ASP A 52 -5.90 5.14 -1.20
N GLN A 53 -7.20 5.42 -1.04
CA GLN A 53 -8.03 5.92 -2.13
C GLN A 53 -7.88 7.44 -2.28
N THR A 54 -6.87 7.89 -3.01
CA THR A 54 -7.01 9.14 -3.76
C THR A 54 -7.07 8.80 -5.24
N ARG A 55 -8.21 9.08 -5.88
CA ARG A 55 -8.43 8.81 -7.31
C ARG A 55 -7.37 9.58 -8.08
N ALA A 56 -6.61 8.89 -8.93
CA ALA A 56 -5.58 9.51 -9.78
C ALA A 56 -6.13 10.67 -10.63
N SER A 57 -7.44 10.67 -10.93
CA SER A 57 -8.12 11.72 -11.70
C SER A 57 -8.39 13.03 -10.95
N ASP A 58 -8.31 13.08 -9.62
CA ASP A 58 -8.59 14.30 -8.85
C ASP A 58 -7.34 15.18 -8.63
N ARG A 59 -6.15 14.71 -9.03
CA ARG A 59 -4.89 15.47 -8.96
C ARG A 59 -4.45 16.04 -10.31
N VAL A 60 -5.36 16.69 -11.05
CA VAL A 60 -5.05 17.32 -12.35
C VAL A 60 -4.00 18.46 -12.23
N ASN A 61 -3.59 18.89 -11.02
CA ASN A 61 -2.61 19.96 -10.85
C ASN A 61 -1.43 19.71 -9.88
N ASP A 62 -1.28 18.51 -9.29
CA ASP A 62 -0.17 18.23 -8.36
C ASP A 62 0.86 17.29 -8.99
N ALA A 63 1.50 17.77 -10.05
CA ALA A 63 2.56 17.08 -10.73
C ALA A 63 3.89 17.12 -9.94
N VAL A 64 3.96 16.51 -8.74
CA VAL A 64 5.24 16.08 -8.14
C VAL A 64 5.15 14.80 -7.27
N ASP A 65 4.09 14.51 -6.52
CA ASP A 65 4.30 13.64 -5.34
C ASP A 65 3.90 12.15 -5.52
N ASN A 66 4.93 11.31 -5.76
CA ASN A 66 5.02 9.84 -5.62
C ASN A 66 4.33 8.94 -6.68
N SER A 67 4.71 9.10 -7.95
CA SER A 67 4.37 8.15 -9.02
C SER A 67 4.70 6.68 -8.67
N VAL A 68 5.72 6.46 -7.85
CA VAL A 68 6.17 5.12 -7.45
C VAL A 68 5.13 4.35 -6.63
N GLU A 69 4.13 5.03 -6.06
CA GLU A 69 3.09 4.43 -5.22
C GLU A 69 1.91 3.84 -6.00
N TYR A 70 1.90 3.94 -7.34
CA TYR A 70 0.80 3.45 -8.17
C TYR A 70 1.11 2.13 -8.90
N MET A 71 0.07 1.47 -9.42
CA MET A 71 0.22 0.27 -10.23
C MET A 71 0.42 0.64 -11.70
N TYR A 72 1.59 0.35 -12.25
CA TYR A 72 1.85 0.43 -13.69
C TYR A 72 1.58 -0.90 -14.39
N THR A 73 1.79 -2.00 -13.67
CA THR A 73 1.47 -3.34 -14.13
C THR A 73 0.72 -4.10 -13.06
N LEU A 74 -0.03 -5.13 -13.45
CA LEU A 74 -0.72 -6.04 -12.53
C LEU A 74 -0.76 -7.45 -13.12
N ARG A 75 -0.18 -8.41 -12.40
CA ARG A 75 -0.39 -9.83 -12.62
C ARG A 75 -1.47 -10.35 -11.67
N ILE A 76 -2.46 -11.02 -12.24
CA ILE A 76 -3.52 -11.73 -11.52
C ILE A 76 -3.33 -13.22 -11.80
N VAL A 77 -3.05 -13.99 -10.76
CA VAL A 77 -2.95 -15.45 -10.86
C VAL A 77 -3.99 -16.09 -9.97
N ILE A 78 -4.79 -16.98 -10.55
CA ILE A 78 -5.80 -17.77 -9.86
C ILE A 78 -5.34 -19.21 -9.88
N LEU A 79 -5.17 -19.81 -8.71
CA LEU A 79 -4.85 -21.22 -8.56
C LEU A 79 -6.09 -22.00 -8.12
N HIS A 80 -6.19 -23.23 -8.63
CA HIS A 80 -7.05 -24.27 -8.07
C HIS A 80 -6.65 -24.60 -6.63
N GLU A 81 -7.52 -25.30 -5.89
CA GLU A 81 -7.25 -25.73 -4.51
C GLU A 81 -6.02 -26.66 -4.43
N ASN A 82 -5.74 -27.41 -5.49
CA ASN A 82 -4.55 -28.26 -5.60
C ASN A 82 -3.25 -27.51 -5.95
N GLY A 83 -3.29 -26.18 -6.07
CA GLY A 83 -2.14 -25.33 -6.39
C GLY A 83 -1.78 -25.22 -7.87
N THR A 84 -2.54 -25.84 -8.79
CA THR A 84 -2.32 -25.65 -10.24
C THR A 84 -2.86 -24.31 -10.72
N VAL A 85 -2.16 -23.69 -11.68
CA VAL A 85 -2.59 -22.44 -12.32
C VAL A 85 -3.88 -22.67 -13.09
N GLU A 86 -4.90 -21.89 -12.79
CA GLU A 86 -6.13 -21.81 -13.57
C GLU A 86 -6.06 -20.64 -14.55
N HIS A 87 -5.72 -19.46 -14.02
CA HIS A 87 -5.50 -18.23 -14.79
C HIS A 87 -4.18 -17.59 -14.40
N ASN A 88 -3.46 -17.06 -15.39
CA ASN A 88 -2.29 -16.20 -15.21
C ASN A 88 -2.43 -15.05 -16.22
N MET A 89 -2.79 -13.87 -15.73
CA MET A 89 -3.07 -12.70 -16.56
C MET A 89 -2.14 -11.55 -16.15
N TYR A 90 -1.25 -11.16 -17.05
CA TYR A 90 -0.45 -9.95 -16.93
C TYR A 90 -1.15 -8.78 -17.63
N ILE A 91 -1.11 -7.61 -17.00
CA ILE A 91 -1.73 -6.38 -17.47
C ILE A 91 -0.68 -5.29 -17.38
N ASP A 92 -0.43 -4.61 -18.50
CA ASP A 92 0.34 -3.38 -18.56
C ASP A 92 -0.61 -2.19 -18.77
N PHE A 93 -0.55 -1.21 -17.87
CA PHE A 93 -1.36 0.01 -17.95
C PHE A 93 -0.68 1.13 -18.76
N GLY A 94 0.55 0.91 -19.22
CA GLY A 94 1.35 1.87 -19.97
C GLY A 94 1.76 3.06 -19.12
N GLU A 95 1.78 4.25 -19.73
CA GLU A 95 2.24 5.48 -19.06
C GLU A 95 1.28 6.01 -17.98
N ILE A 96 0.03 5.53 -17.97
CA ILE A 96 -1.02 6.01 -17.05
C ILE A 96 -1.24 4.95 -15.97
N PRO A 97 -0.66 5.13 -14.78
CA PRO A 97 -0.79 4.15 -13.72
C PRO A 97 -2.21 4.13 -13.16
N GLN A 98 -2.58 3.02 -12.54
CA GLN A 98 -3.91 2.79 -11.98
C GLN A 98 -3.86 2.63 -10.45
N THR A 99 -4.93 3.05 -9.80
CA THR A 99 -5.20 2.79 -8.39
C THR A 99 -6.21 1.67 -8.19
N GLU A 100 -6.89 1.26 -9.26
CA GLU A 100 -7.92 0.23 -9.26
C GLU A 100 -7.90 -0.55 -10.58
N CYS A 101 -8.30 -1.82 -10.55
CA CYS A 101 -8.48 -2.62 -11.76
C CYS A 101 -9.67 -3.57 -11.63
N TYR A 102 -10.42 -3.70 -12.72
CA TYR A 102 -11.59 -4.57 -12.82
C TYR A 102 -11.34 -5.68 -13.84
N ARG A 103 -11.57 -6.93 -13.46
CA ARG A 103 -11.48 -8.09 -14.36
C ARG A 103 -12.59 -9.11 -14.06
N ILE A 104 -12.97 -9.87 -15.09
CA ILE A 104 -13.94 -10.95 -15.00
C ILE A 104 -13.24 -12.23 -15.44
N PHE A 105 -13.36 -13.28 -14.63
CA PHE A 105 -12.80 -14.60 -14.91
C PHE A 105 -13.91 -15.65 -14.90
N LYS A 106 -13.82 -16.64 -15.78
CA LYS A 106 -14.59 -17.88 -15.67
C LYS A 106 -13.73 -18.87 -14.88
N VAL A 107 -14.20 -19.30 -13.71
CA VAL A 107 -13.43 -20.14 -12.79
C VAL A 107 -14.20 -21.40 -12.41
N THR A 108 -13.53 -22.51 -12.14
CA THR A 108 -14.15 -23.76 -11.64
C THR A 108 -14.82 -23.54 -10.28
N ARG A 109 -15.99 -24.16 -10.09
CA ARG A 109 -16.81 -24.12 -8.87
C ARG A 109 -16.40 -25.17 -7.85
N ASN A 110 -16.97 -25.05 -6.67
CA ASN A 110 -16.88 -26.02 -5.56
C ASN A 110 -15.45 -26.26 -5.06
N GLU A 111 -14.61 -25.22 -5.10
CA GLU A 111 -13.26 -25.25 -4.55
C GLU A 111 -12.87 -23.89 -3.96
N THR A 112 -11.86 -23.89 -3.09
CA THR A 112 -11.27 -22.63 -2.60
C THR A 112 -10.11 -22.25 -3.49
N LYS A 113 -10.25 -21.13 -4.19
CA LYS A 113 -9.19 -20.59 -5.05
C LYS A 113 -8.16 -19.86 -4.22
N LYS A 114 -6.88 -19.96 -4.60
CA LYS A 114 -5.84 -19.06 -4.11
C LYS A 114 -5.55 -18.01 -5.17
N ILE A 115 -5.79 -16.74 -4.86
CA ILE A 115 -5.63 -15.62 -5.80
C ILE A 115 -4.44 -14.78 -5.38
N TYR A 116 -3.47 -14.64 -6.28
CA TYR A 116 -2.31 -13.77 -6.15
C TYR A 116 -2.51 -12.52 -7.00
N LEU A 117 -2.22 -11.38 -6.41
CA LEU A 117 -2.13 -10.10 -7.10
C LEU A 117 -0.69 -9.60 -6.92
N ILE A 118 -0.03 -9.24 -8.02
CA ILE A 118 1.33 -8.71 -8.01
C ILE A 118 1.39 -7.51 -8.94
N ALA A 119 1.57 -6.32 -8.40
CA ALA A 119 1.78 -5.11 -9.18
C ALA A 119 3.27 -4.76 -9.26
N ASN A 120 3.67 -4.19 -10.39
CA ASN A 120 5.04 -3.71 -10.64
C ASN A 120 6.11 -4.79 -10.43
N GLU A 121 5.82 -6.04 -10.81
CA GLU A 121 6.67 -7.21 -10.51
C GLU A 121 8.09 -7.13 -11.11
N GLU A 122 8.25 -6.47 -12.25
CA GLU A 122 9.57 -6.27 -12.89
C GLU A 122 10.52 -5.43 -12.04
N ASN A 123 9.99 -4.55 -11.19
CA ASN A 123 10.79 -3.77 -10.25
C ASN A 123 11.22 -4.59 -9.02
N ALA A 124 10.67 -5.80 -8.84
CA ALA A 124 11.23 -6.79 -7.93
C ALA A 124 12.32 -7.61 -8.64
N SER A 125 12.08 -8.04 -9.87
CA SER A 125 13.07 -8.66 -10.75
C SER A 125 12.53 -8.86 -12.17
N THR A 126 13.35 -8.57 -13.18
CA THR A 126 13.06 -8.90 -14.58
C THR A 126 13.03 -10.41 -14.81
N ASP A 127 13.94 -11.17 -14.18
CA ASP A 127 13.98 -12.63 -14.30
C ASP A 127 12.72 -13.28 -13.70
N LEU A 128 12.18 -12.69 -12.63
CA LEU A 128 10.91 -13.13 -12.06
C LEU A 128 9.78 -12.94 -13.07
N HIS A 129 9.67 -11.75 -13.67
CA HIS A 129 8.66 -11.46 -14.68
C HIS A 129 8.72 -12.45 -15.85
N GLU A 130 9.92 -12.66 -16.42
CA GLU A 130 10.13 -13.60 -17.52
C GLU A 130 9.71 -15.03 -17.13
N GLN A 131 10.03 -15.49 -15.91
CA GLN A 131 9.60 -16.80 -15.43
C GLN A 131 8.07 -16.90 -15.33
N LEU A 132 7.41 -15.88 -14.77
CA LEU A 132 5.95 -15.89 -14.59
C LEU A 132 5.19 -15.83 -15.92
N GLU A 133 5.74 -15.18 -16.95
CA GLU A 133 5.17 -15.17 -18.31
C GLU A 133 5.10 -16.57 -18.94
N THR A 134 5.99 -17.49 -18.57
CA THR A 134 5.99 -18.85 -19.14
C THR A 134 4.94 -19.79 -18.56
N LEU A 135 4.28 -19.39 -17.46
CA LEU A 135 3.38 -20.26 -16.71
C LEU A 135 1.98 -20.29 -17.33
N THR A 136 1.59 -21.45 -17.84
CA THR A 136 0.25 -21.70 -18.41
C THR A 136 -0.67 -22.45 -17.45
N THR A 137 -1.95 -22.55 -17.80
CA THR A 137 -2.93 -23.37 -17.09
C THR A 137 -2.40 -24.80 -16.84
N GLY A 138 -2.62 -25.32 -15.64
CA GLY A 138 -2.16 -26.63 -15.16
C GLY A 138 -0.76 -26.65 -14.55
N ASN A 139 0.02 -25.56 -14.67
CA ASN A 139 1.35 -25.47 -14.07
C ASN A 139 1.28 -25.49 -12.53
N THR A 140 2.23 -26.16 -11.85
CA THR A 140 2.25 -26.33 -10.38
C THR A 140 3.33 -25.51 -9.67
N THR A 141 4.18 -24.79 -10.39
CA THR A 141 5.38 -24.15 -9.83
C THR A 141 5.16 -22.69 -9.42
N PHE A 142 4.03 -22.07 -9.79
CA PHE A 142 3.77 -20.64 -9.52
C PHE A 142 4.03 -20.27 -8.05
N ALA A 143 3.36 -20.92 -7.10
CA ALA A 143 3.50 -20.62 -5.67
C ALA A 143 4.96 -20.78 -5.21
N SER A 144 5.66 -21.83 -5.67
CA SER A 144 7.07 -22.05 -5.31
C SER A 144 8.03 -20.97 -5.83
N ILE A 145 7.67 -20.29 -6.91
CA ILE A 145 8.45 -19.18 -7.48
C ILE A 145 8.27 -17.92 -6.63
N VAL A 146 7.03 -17.61 -6.22
CA VAL A 146 6.70 -16.30 -5.60
C VAL A 146 6.67 -16.31 -4.07
N ASP A 147 6.27 -17.41 -3.43
CA ASP A 147 5.96 -17.45 -1.99
C ASP A 147 7.17 -17.19 -1.10
N ASN A 148 8.39 -17.41 -1.59
CA ASN A 148 9.62 -17.08 -0.86
C ASN A 148 10.54 -16.18 -1.68
N PHE A 149 10.01 -15.51 -2.70
CA PHE A 149 10.81 -14.62 -3.54
C PHE A 149 11.27 -13.42 -2.71
N VAL A 150 12.60 -13.24 -2.61
CA VAL A 150 13.24 -12.16 -1.88
C VAL A 150 13.88 -11.20 -2.88
N PHE A 151 13.73 -9.91 -2.64
CA PHE A 151 14.38 -8.88 -3.45
C PHE A 151 14.87 -7.72 -2.59
N ILE A 152 15.83 -6.98 -3.15
CA ILE A 152 16.31 -5.71 -2.59
C ILE A 152 15.55 -4.61 -3.33
N PRO A 153 14.65 -3.87 -2.64
CA PRO A 153 13.83 -2.87 -3.31
C PRO A 153 14.63 -1.63 -3.71
N ASP A 154 14.36 -1.11 -4.91
CA ASP A 154 14.79 0.22 -5.35
C ASP A 154 13.57 1.15 -5.46
N TYR A 155 13.40 2.00 -4.43
CA TYR A 155 12.27 2.91 -4.32
C TYR A 155 12.34 4.14 -5.23
N LYS A 156 13.28 4.17 -6.19
CA LYS A 156 13.25 5.12 -7.30
C LYS A 156 12.30 4.68 -8.42
N ASN A 157 11.93 3.40 -8.45
CA ASN A 157 11.00 2.82 -9.42
C ASN A 157 9.65 2.52 -8.76
N PRO A 158 8.58 2.27 -9.55
CA PRO A 158 7.29 1.85 -9.00
C PRO A 158 7.41 0.67 -8.04
N ILE A 159 6.87 0.84 -6.85
CA ILE A 159 7.06 -0.09 -5.73
C ILE A 159 6.30 -1.39 -6.04
N PRO A 160 6.95 -2.56 -5.95
CA PRO A 160 6.25 -3.84 -6.01
C PRO A 160 5.15 -3.93 -4.95
N MET A 161 3.97 -4.39 -5.33
CA MET A 161 2.83 -4.55 -4.42
C MET A 161 2.25 -5.93 -4.57
N SER A 162 1.75 -6.50 -3.50
CA SER A 162 1.20 -7.84 -3.58
C SER A 162 0.16 -8.14 -2.51
N SER A 163 -0.61 -9.19 -2.77
CA SER A 163 -1.56 -9.75 -1.82
C SER A 163 -1.93 -11.17 -2.25
N VAL A 164 -2.31 -11.99 -1.27
CA VAL A 164 -2.79 -13.35 -1.51
C VAL A 164 -4.09 -13.55 -0.74
N TYR A 165 -5.07 -14.16 -1.41
CA TYR A 165 -6.39 -14.41 -0.85
C TYR A 165 -6.81 -15.85 -1.08
N ASP A 166 -7.45 -16.43 -0.07
CA ASP A 166 -8.21 -17.67 -0.21
C ASP A 166 -9.68 -17.31 -0.44
N VAL A 167 -10.23 -17.71 -1.59
CA VAL A 167 -11.56 -17.30 -2.06
C VAL A 167 -12.42 -18.53 -2.29
N PRO A 168 -13.37 -18.82 -1.39
CA PRO A 168 -14.33 -19.90 -1.58
C PRO A 168 -15.23 -19.60 -2.78
N VAL A 169 -15.16 -20.42 -3.82
CA VAL A 169 -16.10 -20.41 -4.96
C VAL A 169 -17.00 -21.62 -4.80
N LYS A 170 -18.17 -21.42 -4.19
CA LYS A 170 -19.12 -22.49 -3.85
C LYS A 170 -19.97 -22.85 -5.09
N ALA A 171 -21.20 -23.30 -4.88
CA ALA A 171 -22.15 -23.62 -5.96
C ALA A 171 -22.71 -22.39 -6.70
N GLU A 172 -22.37 -21.17 -6.25
CA GLU A 172 -22.82 -19.89 -6.80
C GLU A 172 -22.32 -19.68 -8.23
N ASN A 173 -23.16 -19.16 -9.12
CA ASN A 173 -22.78 -18.88 -10.52
C ASN A 173 -22.00 -17.57 -10.68
N LEU A 174 -22.07 -16.67 -9.70
CA LEU A 174 -21.43 -15.35 -9.69
C LEU A 174 -20.83 -15.09 -8.32
N VAL A 175 -19.54 -14.77 -8.29
CA VAL A 175 -18.80 -14.40 -7.09
C VAL A 175 -18.19 -13.03 -7.33
N GLU A 176 -18.61 -12.02 -6.57
CA GLU A 176 -18.00 -10.68 -6.61
C GLU A 176 -17.07 -10.49 -5.41
N ARG A 177 -15.84 -10.07 -5.67
CA ARG A 177 -14.84 -9.82 -4.62
C ARG A 177 -14.04 -8.55 -4.89
N GLU A 178 -13.79 -7.84 -3.80
CA GLU A 178 -12.85 -6.74 -3.74
C GLU A 178 -11.58 -7.22 -3.04
N PHE A 179 -10.44 -6.82 -3.59
CA PHE A 179 -9.11 -7.18 -3.14
C PHE A 179 -8.24 -5.93 -3.07
N TYR A 180 -7.29 -5.94 -2.15
CA TYR A 180 -6.38 -4.84 -1.93
C TYR A 180 -4.94 -5.32 -2.02
N LEU A 181 -4.08 -4.51 -2.63
CA LEU A 181 -2.64 -4.75 -2.63
C LEU A 181 -1.96 -3.93 -1.54
N VAL A 182 -0.92 -4.51 -0.94
CA VAL A 182 -0.02 -3.79 -0.03
C VAL A 182 1.34 -3.59 -0.70
N ARG A 183 1.88 -2.38 -0.57
CA ARG A 183 3.23 -2.06 -1.06
C ARG A 183 4.26 -2.84 -0.27
N ALA A 184 5.27 -3.41 -0.93
CA ALA A 184 6.43 -4.04 -0.28
C ALA A 184 7.42 -2.98 0.26
N ALA A 185 6.90 -2.00 0.99
CA ALA A 185 7.62 -0.85 1.51
C ALA A 185 6.92 -0.31 2.75
N THR A 186 7.65 0.46 3.55
CA THR A 186 7.13 1.36 4.57
C THR A 186 7.50 2.78 4.17
N LYS A 187 6.61 3.73 4.47
CA LYS A 187 6.76 5.14 4.07
C LYS A 187 7.12 5.96 5.30
N PHE A 188 8.07 6.87 5.19
CA PHE A 188 8.45 7.77 6.28
C PHE A 188 8.28 9.22 5.84
N ALA A 189 7.56 9.99 6.65
CA ALA A 189 7.37 11.42 6.46
C ALA A 189 7.81 12.14 7.74
N PHE A 190 8.54 13.25 7.60
CA PHE A 190 9.01 14.04 8.75
C PHE A 190 8.52 15.48 8.64
N ARG A 191 7.82 15.95 9.67
CA ARG A 191 7.43 17.35 9.81
C ARG A 191 8.23 17.98 10.94
N PHE A 192 8.84 19.11 10.67
CA PHE A 192 9.65 19.84 11.63
C PHE A 192 8.93 21.11 12.06
N THR A 193 8.94 21.37 13.37
CA THR A 193 8.50 22.62 13.99
C THR A 193 9.66 23.20 14.79
N ASN A 194 10.13 24.38 14.42
CA ASN A 194 11.22 25.06 15.09
C ASN A 194 10.71 26.23 15.93
N LYS A 195 10.77 26.09 17.26
CA LYS A 195 10.46 27.14 18.24
C LYS A 195 11.70 27.87 18.74
N ARG A 196 12.88 27.64 18.14
CA ARG A 196 14.12 28.33 18.46
C ARG A 196 14.23 29.63 17.65
N LYS A 197 15.02 30.58 18.17
CA LYS A 197 15.29 31.86 17.50
C LYS A 197 16.31 31.77 16.37
N SER A 198 17.04 30.65 16.27
CA SER A 198 17.93 30.34 15.16
C SER A 198 17.31 29.32 14.21
N LYS A 199 17.73 29.40 12.94
CA LYS A 199 17.42 28.39 11.94
C LYS A 199 18.19 27.10 12.23
N VAL A 200 17.60 25.97 11.87
CA VAL A 200 18.19 24.63 12.05
C VAL A 200 18.35 23.99 10.68
N SER A 201 19.53 23.47 10.36
CA SER A 201 19.76 22.62 9.18
C SER A 201 19.66 21.16 9.60
N ILE A 202 18.83 20.37 8.93
CA ILE A 202 18.81 18.91 9.06
C ILE A 202 19.79 18.35 8.04
N ASP A 203 20.87 17.73 8.53
CA ASP A 203 21.97 17.26 7.69
C ASP A 203 21.79 15.79 7.33
N ALA A 204 21.25 14.97 8.25
CA ALA A 204 20.84 13.60 7.98
C ALA A 204 19.80 13.08 8.98
N ILE A 205 18.94 12.19 8.49
CA ILE A 205 18.03 11.35 9.27
C ILE A 205 18.53 9.91 9.21
N HIS A 206 18.62 9.27 10.36
CA HIS A 206 19.08 7.90 10.53
C HIS A 206 17.99 7.05 11.20
N ILE A 207 17.72 5.89 10.64
CA ILE A 207 16.74 4.92 11.18
C ILE A 207 17.44 3.60 11.44
N SER A 208 17.39 3.10 12.67
CA SER A 208 18.10 1.89 13.06
C SER A 208 17.43 0.59 12.57
N ASP A 209 18.24 -0.47 12.42
CA ASP A 209 17.80 -1.87 12.31
C ASP A 209 16.80 -2.18 11.17
N ILE A 210 16.95 -1.50 10.04
CA ILE A 210 16.14 -1.72 8.84
C ILE A 210 16.68 -2.90 8.06
N ALA A 211 15.78 -3.78 7.61
CA ALA A 211 16.10 -4.93 6.77
C ALA A 211 16.58 -4.48 5.38
N GLY A 212 17.61 -5.13 4.84
CA GLY A 212 18.16 -4.82 3.51
C GLY A 212 17.37 -5.42 2.33
N ALA A 213 16.54 -6.42 2.60
CA ALA A 213 15.73 -7.13 1.61
C ALA A 213 14.37 -7.52 2.20
N THR A 214 13.38 -7.73 1.33
CA THR A 214 12.00 -8.08 1.71
C THR A 214 11.44 -9.18 0.81
N TYR A 215 10.37 -9.84 1.27
CA TYR A 215 9.61 -10.78 0.46
C TYR A 215 8.68 -10.04 -0.50
N LEU A 216 8.54 -10.53 -1.74
CA LEU A 216 7.54 -10.01 -2.66
C LEU A 216 6.13 -10.20 -2.11
N ILE A 217 5.79 -11.42 -1.69
CA ILE A 217 4.51 -11.75 -1.05
C ILE A 217 4.57 -11.41 0.44
N PRO A 218 3.48 -10.96 1.11
CA PRO A 218 3.51 -10.66 2.54
C PRO A 218 3.51 -11.94 3.36
N HIS A 219 4.47 -12.12 4.26
CA HIS A 219 4.55 -13.31 5.12
C HIS A 219 3.81 -13.10 6.44
N LYS A 220 2.55 -12.63 6.37
CA LYS A 220 1.68 -12.50 7.55
C LYS A 220 1.48 -13.88 8.20
N ARG A 221 1.61 -13.95 9.52
CA ARG A 221 1.38 -15.14 10.36
C ARG A 221 0.08 -15.01 11.14
N GLU A 222 -0.37 -16.11 11.74
CA GLU A 222 -1.58 -16.09 12.56
C GLU A 222 -1.51 -15.08 13.72
N PRO A 223 -2.62 -14.43 14.09
CA PRO A 223 -3.95 -14.58 13.49
C PRO A 223 -4.06 -13.86 12.13
N LEU A 224 -4.66 -14.50 11.13
CA LEU A 224 -4.94 -13.90 9.81
C LEU A 224 -6.17 -12.97 9.82
N PHE A 225 -7.00 -13.06 10.86
CA PHE A 225 -8.16 -12.20 11.07
C PHE A 225 -7.94 -11.28 12.27
N MET A 226 -8.35 -10.02 12.13
CA MET A 226 -8.12 -8.94 13.09
C MET A 226 -9.44 -8.25 13.42
N SER A 227 -9.57 -7.79 14.67
CA SER A 227 -10.81 -7.15 15.16
C SER A 227 -10.89 -5.68 14.77
N PHE A 228 -12.06 -5.24 14.33
CA PHE A 228 -12.40 -3.84 14.07
C PHE A 228 -13.85 -3.58 14.50
N ASP A 229 -14.07 -2.84 15.59
CA ASP A 229 -15.41 -2.51 16.13
C ASP A 229 -16.37 -3.73 16.14
N ASP A 230 -15.92 -4.82 16.76
CA ASP A 230 -16.60 -6.12 16.88
C ASP A 230 -16.69 -6.99 15.60
N GLU A 231 -16.16 -6.51 14.47
CA GLU A 231 -16.03 -7.28 13.24
C GLU A 231 -14.67 -8.01 13.17
N SER A 232 -14.67 -9.27 12.73
CA SER A 232 -13.44 -10.01 12.43
C SER A 232 -13.14 -9.94 10.93
N LEU A 233 -12.09 -9.20 10.58
CA LEU A 233 -11.71 -8.92 9.20
C LEU A 233 -10.43 -9.64 8.84
N TYR A 234 -10.33 -10.16 7.62
CA TYR A 234 -9.05 -10.60 7.08
C TYR A 234 -8.04 -9.44 7.14
N TRP A 235 -6.78 -9.70 7.50
CA TRP A 235 -5.81 -8.67 7.88
C TRP A 235 -5.67 -7.52 6.88
N ILE A 236 -5.77 -7.78 5.56
CA ILE A 236 -5.69 -6.72 4.54
C ILE A 236 -6.92 -5.81 4.59
N ASN A 237 -8.11 -6.39 4.77
CA ASN A 237 -9.36 -5.64 4.88
C ASN A 237 -9.41 -4.83 6.19
N TRP A 238 -8.85 -5.41 7.27
CA TRP A 238 -8.61 -4.67 8.50
C TRP A 238 -7.68 -3.48 8.26
N LEU A 239 -6.55 -3.70 7.58
CA LEU A 239 -5.57 -2.66 7.29
C LEU A 239 -6.17 -1.53 6.43
N LYS A 240 -7.03 -1.87 5.46
CA LYS A 240 -7.82 -0.89 4.70
C LYS A 240 -8.65 0.00 5.61
N LYS A 241 -9.46 -0.58 6.50
CA LYS A 241 -10.31 0.21 7.41
C LYS A 241 -9.49 1.08 8.36
N VAL A 242 -8.36 0.57 8.86
CA VAL A 242 -7.47 1.35 9.73
C VAL A 242 -6.84 2.51 8.97
N ALA A 243 -6.42 2.30 7.72
CA ALA A 243 -5.90 3.37 6.87
C ALA A 243 -6.98 4.45 6.62
N ASP A 244 -8.23 4.04 6.32
CA ASP A 244 -9.35 4.97 6.11
C ASP A 244 -9.71 5.78 7.35
N GLU A 245 -9.66 5.17 8.55
CA GLU A 245 -9.86 5.89 9.82
C GLU A 245 -8.69 6.83 10.11
N SER A 246 -7.47 6.40 9.83
CA SER A 246 -6.27 7.22 10.01
C SER A 246 -6.29 8.46 9.11
N GLN A 247 -6.75 8.33 7.86
CA GLN A 247 -6.92 9.47 6.96
C GLN A 247 -7.92 10.52 7.47
N GLN A 248 -8.93 10.11 8.25
CA GLN A 248 -9.89 11.04 8.86
C GLN A 248 -9.29 11.80 10.05
N SER A 249 -8.18 11.32 10.61
CA SER A 249 -7.49 11.91 11.76
C SER A 249 -5.99 11.64 11.68
N PRO A 250 -5.26 12.25 10.71
CA PRO A 250 -3.88 11.90 10.38
C PRO A 250 -2.86 12.25 11.48
N ASP A 251 -3.28 13.00 12.50
CA ASP A 251 -2.47 13.38 13.65
C ASP A 251 -2.81 12.54 14.91
N ASP A 252 -3.70 11.54 14.82
CA ASP A 252 -4.08 10.68 15.95
C ASP A 252 -3.01 9.62 16.26
N VAL A 253 -2.12 9.95 17.20
CA VAL A 253 -1.04 9.07 17.68
C VAL A 253 -1.53 7.83 18.43
N GLU A 254 -2.78 7.80 18.89
CA GLU A 254 -3.34 6.70 19.69
C GLU A 254 -4.09 5.67 18.82
N LEU A 255 -4.44 6.01 17.57
CA LEU A 255 -5.22 5.15 16.69
C LEU A 255 -4.61 3.75 16.51
N ALA A 256 -3.30 3.68 16.28
CA ALA A 256 -2.61 2.40 16.10
C ALA A 256 -2.61 1.55 17.38
N ASP A 257 -2.59 2.17 18.56
CA ASP A 257 -2.70 1.45 19.83
C ASP A 257 -4.14 1.01 20.13
N LYS A 258 -5.12 1.81 19.72
CA LYS A 258 -6.56 1.47 19.78
C LYS A 258 -6.90 0.31 18.84
N ARG A 259 -6.40 0.32 17.60
CA ARG A 259 -6.73 -0.69 16.57
C ARG A 259 -5.82 -1.90 16.61
N GLY A 260 -4.57 -1.73 17.04
CA GLY A 260 -3.56 -2.77 17.12
C GLY A 260 -2.55 -2.73 15.99
N TRP A 261 -1.62 -3.68 16.03
CA TRP A 261 -0.47 -3.76 15.15
C TRP A 261 -0.36 -5.11 14.47
N ILE A 262 0.07 -5.12 13.20
CA ILE A 262 0.50 -6.34 12.53
C ILE A 262 1.91 -6.68 13.00
N GLN A 263 2.06 -7.50 14.04
CA GLN A 263 3.36 -7.93 14.59
C GLN A 263 3.76 -9.35 14.17
N ALA A 264 2.76 -10.19 13.92
CA ALA A 264 2.93 -11.56 13.47
C ALA A 264 3.10 -11.62 11.95
N TYR A 265 4.32 -11.39 11.47
CA TYR A 265 4.75 -11.55 10.08
C TYR A 265 6.22 -11.96 10.04
N ASP A 266 6.73 -12.52 8.96
CA ASP A 266 8.17 -12.79 8.80
C ASP A 266 8.85 -11.84 7.82
N ILE A 267 10.15 -11.68 8.03
CA ILE A 267 11.08 -11.03 7.09
C ILE A 267 12.12 -12.08 6.65
N PRO A 268 12.82 -11.90 5.52
CA PRO A 268 13.80 -12.88 5.05
C PRO A 268 14.88 -13.16 6.10
N SER A 269 15.15 -14.44 6.40
CA SER A 269 16.06 -14.83 7.51
C SER A 269 17.49 -14.33 7.33
N GLU A 270 17.96 -14.26 6.08
CA GLU A 270 19.32 -13.85 5.72
C GLU A 270 19.46 -12.33 5.52
N THR A 271 18.42 -11.55 5.81
CA THR A 271 18.46 -10.10 5.61
C THR A 271 19.37 -9.43 6.65
N SER A 272 20.29 -8.58 6.19
CA SER A 272 21.07 -7.75 7.11
C SER A 272 20.18 -6.66 7.70
N HIS A 273 20.35 -6.38 8.99
CA HIS A 273 19.76 -5.20 9.62
C HIS A 273 20.81 -4.10 9.73
N GLN A 274 20.51 -2.92 9.19
CA GLN A 274 21.45 -1.81 9.13
C GLN A 274 20.78 -0.50 9.55
N GLU A 275 21.59 0.46 9.99
CA GLU A 275 21.17 1.85 10.08
C GLU A 275 21.06 2.41 8.65
N VAL A 276 19.93 3.00 8.33
CA VAL A 276 19.73 3.70 7.05
C VAL A 276 19.89 5.19 7.27
N THR A 277 20.80 5.79 6.50
CA THR A 277 21.03 7.24 6.47
C THR A 277 20.37 7.86 5.25
N VAL A 278 19.51 8.86 5.49
CA VAL A 278 18.93 9.72 4.46
C VAL A 278 19.48 11.12 4.65
N ASN A 279 20.32 11.55 3.71
CA ASN A 279 21.01 12.83 3.79
C ASN A 279 20.08 14.00 3.42
N GLY A 280 20.29 15.14 4.09
CA GLY A 280 19.76 16.45 3.74
C GLY A 280 20.67 17.19 2.75
N PRO A 281 20.64 18.55 2.71
CA PRO A 281 20.16 19.43 3.77
C PRO A 281 18.67 19.83 3.63
N LEU A 282 17.96 19.92 4.77
CA LEU A 282 16.69 20.63 4.88
C LEU A 282 16.84 21.77 5.90
N GLU A 283 16.64 23.02 5.48
CA GLU A 283 16.61 24.15 6.40
C GLU A 283 15.22 24.32 7.03
N VAL A 284 15.15 24.34 8.36
CA VAL A 284 13.96 24.65 9.14
C VAL A 284 14.07 26.09 9.64
N PRO A 285 13.18 27.00 9.20
CA PRO A 285 13.24 28.42 9.56
C PRO A 285 13.22 28.65 11.08
N SER A 286 13.75 29.78 11.54
CA SER A 286 13.62 30.19 12.94
C SER A 286 12.18 30.63 13.27
N MET A 287 11.84 30.61 14.55
CA MET A 287 10.63 31.23 15.07
C MET A 287 10.64 32.74 14.83
N THR A 288 9.51 33.30 14.38
CA THR A 288 9.30 34.74 14.15
C THR A 288 8.17 35.24 15.03
N GLY A 289 8.50 36.05 16.05
CA GLY A 289 7.55 36.38 17.12
C GLY A 289 7.11 35.11 17.84
N ASP A 290 5.81 34.83 17.85
CA ASP A 290 5.23 33.60 18.41
C ASP A 290 4.96 32.50 17.36
N GLN A 291 5.32 32.74 16.09
CA GLN A 291 5.10 31.79 15.00
C GLN A 291 6.32 30.87 14.83
N PRO A 292 6.20 29.55 15.06
CA PRO A 292 7.31 28.63 14.85
C PRO A 292 7.63 28.48 13.36
N GLY A 293 8.90 28.27 13.05
CA GLY A 293 9.28 27.84 11.70
C GLY A 293 8.80 26.42 11.44
N LYS A 294 8.43 26.12 10.20
CA LYS A 294 8.00 24.79 9.78
C LYS A 294 8.73 24.36 8.52
N ALA A 295 8.99 23.06 8.41
CA ALA A 295 9.51 22.45 7.19
C ALA A 295 9.09 20.98 7.13
N VAL A 296 9.06 20.42 5.93
CA VAL A 296 8.77 19.01 5.67
C VAL A 296 9.98 18.40 4.99
N PHE A 297 10.44 17.24 5.48
CA PHE A 297 11.48 16.47 4.81
C PHE A 297 10.90 15.71 3.63
N PRO A 298 11.66 15.56 2.52
CA PRO A 298 11.25 14.66 1.44
C PRO A 298 10.91 13.28 1.96
N VAL A 299 9.76 12.76 1.55
CA VAL A 299 9.33 11.40 1.91
C VAL A 299 10.33 10.40 1.37
N PHE A 300 10.55 9.32 2.11
CA PHE A 300 11.33 8.18 1.65
C PHE A 300 10.72 6.86 2.10
N TYR A 301 11.15 5.79 1.44
CA TYR A 301 10.64 4.43 1.66
C TYR A 301 11.73 3.53 2.21
N LEU A 302 11.35 2.61 3.09
CA LEU A 302 12.22 1.60 3.68
C LEU A 302 11.57 0.21 3.60
N PRO A 303 12.35 -0.88 3.49
CA PRO A 303 11.79 -2.24 3.47
C PRO A 303 11.01 -2.58 4.74
N GLU A 304 10.03 -3.47 4.59
CA GLU A 304 9.41 -4.16 5.72
C GLU A 304 10.49 -4.74 6.63
N SER A 305 10.42 -4.38 7.90
CA SER A 305 11.49 -4.69 8.85
C SER A 305 10.90 -5.23 10.14
N LYS A 306 11.72 -5.94 10.92
CA LYS A 306 11.33 -6.44 12.24
C LYS A 306 12.51 -6.35 13.21
N LYS A 307 12.47 -5.39 14.14
CA LYS A 307 13.44 -5.26 15.24
C LYS A 307 12.74 -5.54 16.56
N LEU A 308 12.76 -6.79 17.01
CA LEU A 308 12.13 -7.16 18.28
C LEU A 308 12.74 -6.37 19.43
N LYS A 309 11.88 -5.78 20.26
CA LYS A 309 12.27 -5.16 21.51
C LYS A 309 12.86 -6.21 22.45
N ALA A 310 13.87 -5.84 23.23
CA ALA A 310 14.48 -6.77 24.18
C ALA A 310 13.42 -7.34 25.15
N GLY A 311 13.34 -8.68 25.20
CA GLY A 311 12.36 -9.40 26.03
C GLY A 311 10.99 -9.62 25.39
N SER A 312 10.74 -9.11 24.18
CA SER A 312 9.56 -9.44 23.39
C SER A 312 9.56 -10.90 22.93
N ALA A 313 8.37 -11.48 22.77
CA ALA A 313 8.18 -12.76 22.08
C ALA A 313 8.55 -12.63 20.59
N THR A 314 8.63 -13.77 19.87
CA THR A 314 8.98 -13.85 18.43
C THR A 314 8.16 -12.93 17.51
N TYR A 315 6.92 -12.64 17.89
CA TYR A 315 6.00 -11.74 17.21
C TYR A 315 5.48 -10.63 18.15
N GLY A 316 6.33 -10.21 19.09
CA GLY A 316 6.00 -9.16 20.06
C GLY A 316 6.32 -7.76 19.54
N GLU A 317 6.28 -6.80 20.47
CA GLU A 317 6.59 -5.40 20.18
C GLU A 317 8.00 -5.23 19.62
N GLN A 318 8.11 -4.32 18.67
CA GLN A 318 9.34 -3.92 18.02
C GLN A 318 9.77 -2.54 18.51
N GLU A 319 11.05 -2.21 18.34
CA GLU A 319 11.62 -0.94 18.77
C GLU A 319 12.64 -0.44 17.75
N TYR A 320 12.52 0.84 17.39
CA TYR A 320 13.35 1.50 16.40
C TYR A 320 13.81 2.85 16.94
N THR A 321 14.99 3.29 16.52
CA THR A 321 15.54 4.58 16.91
C THR A 321 15.68 5.52 15.72
N LEU A 322 15.38 6.79 15.96
CA LEU A 322 15.70 7.93 15.12
C LEU A 322 17.01 8.53 15.63
N LYS A 323 17.98 8.73 14.75
CA LYS A 323 19.08 9.66 14.97
C LYS A 323 18.99 10.81 13.96
N LEU A 324 19.14 12.04 14.45
CA LEU A 324 19.07 13.27 13.68
C LEU A 324 20.41 13.98 13.79
N ASP A 325 21.13 14.08 12.67
CA ASP A 325 22.30 14.93 12.56
C ASP A 325 21.85 16.28 12.00
N MET A 326 22.24 17.36 12.69
CA MET A 326 21.78 18.72 12.38
C MET A 326 22.85 19.77 12.68
N SER A 327 22.71 20.93 12.08
CA SER A 327 23.60 22.07 12.29
C SER A 327 22.83 23.32 12.67
N GLU A 328 23.31 24.05 13.68
CA GLU A 328 22.72 25.30 14.15
C GLU A 328 23.81 26.30 14.55
N ASN A 329 23.75 27.52 14.01
CA ASN A 329 24.73 28.59 14.26
C ASN A 329 26.20 28.15 14.07
N GLY A 330 26.46 27.30 13.06
CA GLY A 330 27.80 26.78 12.74
C GLY A 330 28.31 25.67 13.67
N LYS A 331 27.44 25.08 14.49
CA LYS A 331 27.74 23.91 15.33
C LYS A 331 26.98 22.70 14.83
N GLU A 332 27.67 21.57 14.70
CA GLU A 332 27.08 20.26 14.48
C GLU A 332 26.50 19.71 15.79
N LEU A 333 25.32 19.11 15.70
CA LEU A 333 24.55 18.53 16.80
C LEU A 333 23.98 17.19 16.34
N SER A 334 23.88 16.23 17.26
CA SER A 334 23.28 14.92 16.99
C SER A 334 22.31 14.58 18.13
N PHE A 335 21.11 14.13 17.76
CA PHE A 335 20.08 13.69 18.70
C PHE A 335 19.64 12.28 18.38
N THR A 336 19.50 11.44 19.38
CA THR A 336 18.99 10.08 19.22
C THR A 336 17.79 9.88 20.12
N LYS A 337 16.72 9.30 19.58
CA LYS A 337 15.49 9.03 20.30
C LYS A 337 14.81 7.76 19.78
N THR A 338 14.35 6.92 20.69
CA THR A 338 13.47 5.81 20.35
C THR A 338 12.13 6.34 19.87
N PHE A 339 11.57 5.75 18.81
CA PHE A 339 10.20 6.05 18.40
C PHE A 339 9.22 5.61 19.49
N PRO A 340 8.44 6.53 20.09
CA PRO A 340 7.72 6.24 21.33
C PRO A 340 6.59 5.24 21.18
N ASN A 341 5.93 5.21 20.02
CA ASN A 341 4.75 4.39 19.76
C ASN A 341 4.83 3.58 18.44
N LEU A 342 6.02 3.39 17.85
CA LEU A 342 6.19 2.52 16.68
C LEU A 342 6.44 1.06 17.13
N LYS A 343 5.41 0.21 17.10
CA LYS A 343 5.48 -1.17 17.65
C LYS A 343 5.62 -2.28 16.62
N ALA A 344 5.50 -1.97 15.33
CA ALA A 344 5.83 -2.85 14.21
C ALA A 344 6.15 -2.03 12.96
N LEU A 345 6.96 -2.58 12.06
CA LEU A 345 7.25 -1.97 10.75
C LEU A 345 6.88 -2.94 9.61
N PHE A 346 5.64 -3.43 9.68
CA PHE A 346 5.02 -4.23 8.62
C PHE A 346 4.88 -3.40 7.34
N ARG A 347 4.90 -4.04 6.18
CA ARG A 347 4.74 -3.36 4.89
C ARG A 347 3.44 -2.56 4.81
N ASN A 348 3.42 -1.54 3.95
CA ASN A 348 2.37 -0.53 3.81
C ASN A 348 2.09 0.30 5.09
N THR A 349 2.98 0.27 6.08
CA THR A 349 2.93 1.22 7.21
C THR A 349 3.48 2.56 6.76
N HIS A 350 2.69 3.63 6.90
CA HIS A 350 3.16 5.00 6.80
C HIS A 350 3.48 5.52 8.21
N VAL A 351 4.74 5.88 8.45
CA VAL A 351 5.27 6.44 9.69
C VAL A 351 5.39 7.96 9.51
N LEU A 352 4.42 8.71 10.02
CA LEU A 352 4.52 10.16 10.12
C LEU A 352 5.23 10.55 11.41
N VAL A 353 6.29 11.34 11.31
CA VAL A 353 7.13 11.74 12.45
C VAL A 353 7.09 13.25 12.64
N ASP A 354 6.54 13.71 13.76
CA ASP A 354 6.59 15.13 14.14
C ASP A 354 7.76 15.41 15.06
N ILE A 355 8.62 16.34 14.62
CA ILE A 355 9.81 16.76 15.32
C ILE A 355 9.69 18.22 15.73
N THR A 356 9.69 18.50 17.04
CA THR A 356 9.69 19.88 17.55
C THR A 356 11.02 20.24 18.20
N PHE A 357 11.68 21.29 17.71
CA PHE A 357 12.84 21.91 18.34
C PHE A 357 12.41 22.99 19.34
N THR A 358 12.82 22.87 20.59
CA THR A 358 12.53 23.85 21.65
C THR A 358 13.80 24.48 22.22
N GLU A 359 13.67 25.59 22.95
CA GLU A 359 14.82 26.29 23.58
C GLU A 359 15.50 25.50 24.72
N LYS A 360 14.93 24.38 25.19
CA LYS A 360 15.52 23.53 26.26
C LYS A 360 16.27 22.30 25.71
N ASP A 361 16.71 22.33 24.46
CA ASP A 361 17.34 21.18 23.78
C ASP A 361 16.47 19.92 23.74
N GLU A 362 15.15 20.05 23.90
CA GLU A 362 14.23 18.92 23.83
C GLU A 362 13.73 18.75 22.39
N VAL A 363 13.94 17.55 21.85
CA VAL A 363 13.35 17.08 20.59
C VAL A 363 12.15 16.19 20.94
N LYS A 364 10.94 16.69 20.67
CA LYS A 364 9.72 15.86 20.79
C LYS A 364 9.52 15.10 19.49
N VAL A 365 9.21 13.82 19.61
CA VAL A 365 8.96 12.89 18.50
C VAL A 365 7.58 12.30 18.75
N GLN A 366 6.68 12.42 17.79
CA GLN A 366 5.40 11.70 17.76
C GLN A 366 5.37 10.87 16.49
N VAL A 367 4.83 9.66 16.57
CA VAL A 367 4.65 8.79 15.40
C VAL A 367 3.17 8.57 15.16
N VAL A 368 2.69 8.72 13.93
CA VAL A 368 1.36 8.28 13.53
C VAL A 368 1.50 7.18 12.47
N PRO A 369 1.19 5.93 12.81
CA PRO A 369 1.20 4.82 11.86
C PRO A 369 -0.05 4.85 10.96
N TYR A 370 0.13 4.42 9.71
CA TYR A 370 -0.94 4.32 8.69
C TYR A 370 -1.55 5.66 8.24
N ALA A 371 -1.02 6.80 8.69
CA ALA A 371 -1.55 8.12 8.33
C ALA A 371 -1.04 8.57 6.98
N GLU A 372 -1.90 8.74 5.98
CA GLU A 372 -1.52 9.46 4.76
C GLU A 372 -1.41 10.96 5.05
N VAL A 373 -0.34 11.60 4.55
CA VAL A 373 -0.20 13.05 4.63
C VAL A 373 -0.19 13.61 3.23
N ILE A 374 -1.20 14.44 2.94
CA ILE A 374 -1.18 15.32 1.77
C ILE A 374 -0.21 16.46 2.11
N LEU A 375 0.95 16.47 1.45
CA LEU A 375 1.92 17.53 1.61
C LEU A 375 1.49 18.70 0.73
N GLU A 376 0.72 19.65 1.28
CA GLU A 376 0.53 20.93 0.61
C GLU A 376 1.83 21.75 0.76
N PRO A 377 2.58 22.06 -0.30
CA PRO A 377 3.66 23.02 -0.19
C PRO A 377 3.03 24.38 0.15
N GLU A 378 3.22 24.88 1.37
CA GLU A 378 2.81 26.24 1.78
C GLU A 378 3.56 27.37 1.02
N PHE A 379 4.26 27.06 -0.08
CA PHE A 379 4.96 28.03 -0.91
C PHE A 379 4.05 28.55 -2.02
N GLY A 380 3.25 29.56 -1.68
CA GLY A 380 2.54 30.37 -2.66
C GLY A 380 1.82 31.54 -2.00
N LEU A 381 2.27 32.77 -2.28
CA LEU A 381 1.48 33.97 -1.97
C LEU A 381 0.12 33.84 -2.67
N LYS A 382 -0.97 33.74 -1.90
CA LYS A 382 -2.32 33.84 -2.46
C LYS A 382 -2.45 35.22 -3.13
N PRO A 383 -2.82 35.31 -4.42
CA PRO A 383 -3.05 36.60 -5.04
C PRO A 383 -4.21 37.30 -4.31
N GLU A 384 -3.93 38.46 -3.74
CA GLU A 384 -4.97 39.34 -3.21
C GLU A 384 -5.88 39.75 -4.38
N THR A 385 -7.14 39.36 -4.29
CA THR A 385 -8.20 39.95 -5.10
C THR A 385 -8.37 41.38 -4.63
N LYS A 386 -7.88 42.34 -5.43
CA LYS A 386 -8.25 43.75 -5.27
C LYS A 386 -9.73 43.89 -5.63
N ASN A 387 -10.54 44.24 -4.63
CA ASN A 387 -11.88 44.77 -4.84
C ASN A 387 -11.85 46.08 -5.63
#